data_AF-A0A8W8JQ55-F1
#
_entry.id   AF-A0A8W8JQ55-F1
#
_cell.length_a   1.000
_cell.length_b   1.000
_cell.length_c   1.000
_cell.angle_alpha   90.00
_cell.angle_beta   90.00
_cell.angle_gamma   90.00
#
_symmetry.space_group_name_H-M   'P 1'
#
loop_
_entity.id
_entity.type
_entity.pdbx_description
1 polymer ?
#
loop_
_entity_poly.entity_id
_entity_poly.type
_entity_poly.pdbx_seq_one_letter_code
_entity_poly.pdbx_strand_id
1 'polypeptide(L)'
;TVRQMKEVLVNNFVDYKGCVEKSELHLRVTRLWKEHQVNKQKTQEIISASESAPSNVASAEDELCKICMDAAINCVLLECGHMVTCTQCGRRLAECPICRQNVVRAVHIFRS
;
A
#
# COMPACT_ATOMS: atom_id res chain seq x y z
N THR A 1 8.75 25.04 11.27
CA THR A 1 9.16 26.12 10.32
C THR A 1 8.47 25.91 8.98
N VAL A 2 8.47 26.89 8.06
CA VAL A 2 7.91 26.73 6.70
C VAL A 2 8.56 25.56 5.95
N ARG A 3 9.88 25.37 6.14
CA ARG A 3 10.62 24.23 5.58
C ARG A 3 10.03 22.89 6.02
N GLN A 4 9.83 22.70 7.32
CA GLN A 4 9.23 21.47 7.86
C GLN A 4 7.83 21.22 7.29
N MET A 5 7.01 22.27 7.12
CA MET A 5 5.68 22.13 6.52
C MET A 5 5.76 21.63 5.07
N LYS A 6 6.67 22.20 4.27
CA LYS A 6 6.89 21.75 2.88
C LYS A 6 7.42 20.31 2.82
N GLU A 7 8.36 19.94 3.69
CA GLU A 7 8.89 18.57 3.78
C GLU A 7 7.77 17.56 4.08
N VAL A 8 6.89 17.86 5.04
CA VAL A 8 5.71 17.01 5.33
C VAL A 8 4.82 16.86 4.10
N LEU A 9 4.53 17.95 3.37
CA LEU A 9 3.67 17.88 2.19
C LEU A 9 4.32 17.08 1.04
N VAL A 10 5.62 17.29 0.77
CA VAL A 10 6.36 16.52 -0.25
C VAL A 10 6.37 15.03 0.07
N ASN A 11 6.69 14.66 1.32
CA ASN A 11 6.79 13.25 1.72
C ASN A 11 5.43 12.52 1.66
N ASN A 12 4.33 13.27 1.64
CA ASN A 12 2.97 12.72 1.51
C ASN A 12 2.36 13.01 0.14
N PHE A 13 3.18 13.41 -0.85
CA PHE A 13 2.76 13.70 -2.22
C PHE A 13 1.63 14.73 -2.33
N VAL A 14 1.53 15.64 -1.36
CA VAL A 14 0.55 16.73 -1.36
C VAL A 14 1.16 17.93 -2.06
N ASP A 15 0.60 18.30 -3.20
CA ASP A 15 1.00 19.53 -3.88
C ASP A 15 0.72 20.75 -2.99
N TYR A 16 1.60 21.74 -3.09
CA TYR A 16 1.48 23.04 -2.43
C TYR A 16 1.91 24.19 -3.35
N LYS A 17 1.99 23.94 -4.66
CA LYS A 17 2.18 24.98 -5.66
C LYS A 17 1.08 26.03 -5.51
N GLY A 18 1.47 27.30 -5.58
CA GLY A 18 0.56 28.44 -5.40
C GLY A 18 0.30 28.83 -3.94
N CYS A 19 0.87 28.13 -2.95
CA CYS A 19 0.83 28.64 -1.57
C CYS A 19 1.77 29.84 -1.41
N VAL A 20 1.20 31.01 -1.15
CA VAL A 20 1.92 32.28 -0.96
C VAL A 20 2.16 32.52 0.54
N GLU A 21 1.22 32.12 1.39
CA GLU A 21 1.29 32.39 2.84
C GLU A 21 1.61 31.13 3.66
N LYS A 22 2.24 31.34 4.82
CA LYS A 22 2.51 30.26 5.79
C LYS A 22 1.23 29.61 6.31
N SER A 23 0.16 30.40 6.47
CA SER A 23 -1.17 29.95 6.90
C SER A 23 -1.74 28.89 5.95
N GLU A 24 -1.56 29.05 4.64
CA GLU A 24 -2.03 28.10 3.63
C GLU A 24 -1.30 26.76 3.73
N LEU A 25 0.04 26.79 3.89
CA LEU A 25 0.83 25.59 4.14
C LEU A 25 0.40 24.90 5.44
N HIS A 26 0.20 25.67 6.50
CA HIS A 26 -0.27 25.15 7.79
C HIS A 26 -1.65 24.50 7.68
N LEU A 27 -2.57 25.10 6.92
CA LEU A 27 -3.90 24.56 6.67
C LEU A 27 -3.82 23.22 5.92
N ARG A 28 -2.97 23.12 4.89
CA ARG A 28 -2.76 21.85 4.16
C ARG A 28 -2.18 20.77 5.07
N VAL A 29 -1.16 21.08 5.87
CA VAL A 29 -0.56 20.14 6.83
C VAL A 29 -1.57 19.69 7.89
N THR A 30 -2.38 20.63 8.40
CA THR A 30 -3.41 20.32 9.41
C THR A 30 -4.50 19.43 8.82
N ARG A 31 -4.93 19.69 7.59
CA ARG A 31 -5.89 18.86 6.86
C ARG A 31 -5.35 17.44 6.67
N LEU A 32 -4.12 17.32 6.17
CA LEU A 32 -3.45 16.02 6.00
C LEU A 32 -3.40 15.22 7.30
N TRP A 33 -3.07 15.87 8.42
CA TRP A 33 -3.01 15.20 9.73
C TRP A 33 -4.40 14.74 10.21
N LYS A 34 -5.45 15.55 10.01
CA LYS A 34 -6.83 15.17 10.32
C LYS A 34 -7.29 13.99 9.46
N GLU A 35 -7.02 14.01 8.16
CA GLU A 35 -7.32 12.92 7.23
C GLU A 35 -6.63 11.62 7.67
N HIS A 36 -5.36 11.68 8.08
CA HIS A 36 -4.65 10.52 8.61
C HIS A 36 -5.26 9.96 9.89
N GLN A 37 -5.75 10.82 10.81
CA GLN A 37 -6.42 10.34 12.02
C GLN A 37 -7.74 9.63 11.71
N VAL A 38 -8.56 10.20 10.82
CA VAL A 38 -9.83 9.61 10.40
C VAL A 38 -9.58 8.28 9.69
N ASN A 39 -8.61 8.23 8.77
CA ASN A 39 -8.27 6.97 8.10
C ASN A 39 -7.77 5.92 9.09
N LYS A 40 -6.96 6.31 10.09
CA LYS A 40 -6.48 5.38 11.13
C LYS A 40 -7.64 4.82 11.96
N GLN A 41 -8.60 5.66 12.36
CA GLN A 41 -9.81 5.22 13.07
C GLN A 41 -10.65 4.29 12.20
N LYS A 42 -10.91 4.65 10.94
CA LYS A 42 -11.68 3.83 10.00
C LYS A 42 -11.03 2.46 9.76
N THR A 43 -9.70 2.41 9.61
CA THR A 43 -8.96 1.15 9.52
C THR A 43 -9.15 0.31 10.79
N GLN A 44 -9.06 0.93 11.97
CA GLN A 44 -9.28 0.23 13.24
C GLN A 44 -10.73 -0.26 13.40
N GLU A 45 -11.72 0.49 12.95
CA GLU A 45 -13.13 0.10 12.94
C GLU A 45 -13.43 -1.04 11.95
N ILE A 46 -12.79 -1.04 10.77
CA ILE A 46 -12.89 -2.16 9.82
C ILE A 46 -12.28 -3.43 10.45
N ILE A 47 -11.13 -3.32 11.10
CA ILE A 47 -10.47 -4.43 11.79
C ILE A 47 -11.36 -4.93 12.94
N SER A 48 -11.89 -4.06 13.80
CA SER A 48 -12.72 -4.49 14.93
C SER A 48 -14.09 -5.02 14.52
N ALA A 49 -14.69 -4.52 13.44
CA ALA A 49 -15.92 -5.08 12.88
C ALA A 49 -15.71 -6.51 12.34
N SER A 50 -14.51 -6.81 11.83
CA SER A 50 -14.14 -8.14 11.33
C SER A 50 -13.88 -9.18 12.44
N GLU A 51 -13.71 -8.77 13.71
CA GLU A 51 -13.49 -9.66 14.87
C GLU A 51 -14.76 -10.36 15.38
N SER A 52 -15.94 -9.99 14.85
CA SER A 52 -17.19 -10.73 15.11
C SER A 52 -17.34 -12.01 14.26
N ALA A 53 -16.40 -12.24 13.35
CA ALA A 53 -16.15 -13.50 12.65
C ALA A 53 -14.74 -14.01 13.05
N PRO A 54 -14.50 -15.34 13.10
CA PRO A 54 -13.23 -15.89 13.56
C PRO A 54 -12.04 -15.24 12.83
N SER A 55 -11.02 -14.91 13.61
CA SER A 55 -9.82 -14.09 13.38
C SER A 55 -8.86 -14.55 12.27
N ASN A 56 -9.34 -15.24 11.24
CA ASN A 56 -8.53 -15.75 10.13
C ASN A 56 -8.69 -14.96 8.81
N VAL A 57 -9.62 -14.00 8.73
CA VAL A 57 -9.95 -13.34 7.45
C VAL A 57 -9.02 -12.17 7.08
N ALA A 58 -8.57 -11.35 8.04
CA ALA A 58 -7.66 -10.23 7.78
C ALA A 58 -6.27 -10.70 7.32
N SER A 59 -5.79 -11.83 7.83
CA SER A 59 -4.56 -12.46 7.35
C SER A 59 -4.75 -13.08 5.96
N ALA A 60 -5.95 -13.59 5.65
CA ALA A 60 -6.19 -14.26 4.38
C ALA A 60 -6.15 -13.28 3.19
N GLU A 61 -6.76 -12.10 3.31
CA GLU A 61 -6.77 -11.08 2.25
C GLU A 61 -5.37 -10.51 1.94
N ASP A 62 -4.50 -10.44 2.95
CA ASP A 62 -3.10 -10.07 2.78
C ASP A 62 -2.28 -11.16 2.08
N GLU A 63 -2.70 -12.42 2.22
CA GLU A 63 -2.14 -13.55 1.52
C GLU A 63 -2.72 -13.80 0.13
N LEU A 64 -3.73 -13.04 -0.31
CA LEU A 64 -4.29 -13.15 -1.66
C LEU A 64 -3.40 -12.43 -2.68
N CYS A 65 -3.35 -13.00 -3.88
CA CYS A 65 -2.72 -12.40 -5.04
C CYS A 65 -3.29 -11.02 -5.29
N LYS A 66 -2.45 -9.99 -5.28
CA LYS A 66 -2.88 -8.59 -5.46
C LYS A 66 -3.28 -8.23 -6.89
N ILE A 67 -3.41 -9.23 -7.77
CA ILE A 67 -3.82 -9.07 -9.18
C ILE A 67 -5.20 -9.67 -9.40
N CYS A 68 -5.41 -10.95 -9.04
CA CYS A 68 -6.73 -11.58 -9.17
C CYS A 68 -7.60 -11.48 -7.92
N MET A 69 -7.02 -11.18 -6.75
CA MET A 69 -7.69 -11.14 -5.44
C MET A 69 -8.47 -12.42 -5.11
N ASP A 70 -8.00 -13.57 -5.62
CA ASP A 70 -8.70 -14.86 -5.54
C ASP A 70 -7.75 -15.97 -5.07
N ALA A 71 -6.69 -16.26 -5.83
CA ALA A 71 -5.70 -17.25 -5.44
C ALA A 71 -4.68 -16.68 -4.44
N ALA A 72 -4.18 -17.53 -3.54
CA ALA A 72 -3.10 -17.15 -2.62
C ALA A 72 -1.79 -16.77 -3.33
N ILE A 73 -0.99 -15.93 -2.68
CA ILE A 73 0.36 -15.59 -3.08
C ILE A 73 1.23 -16.83 -2.94
N ASN A 74 1.59 -17.42 -4.07
CA ASN A 74 2.40 -18.64 -4.14
C ASN A 74 3.57 -18.53 -5.12
N CYS A 75 3.94 -17.33 -5.54
CA CYS A 75 5.12 -17.16 -6.40
C CYS A 75 5.96 -15.95 -6.04
N VAL A 76 7.25 -16.05 -6.40
CA VAL A 76 8.25 -14.99 -6.31
C VAL A 76 8.63 -14.52 -7.72
N LEU A 77 8.72 -13.20 -7.90
CA LEU A 77 9.19 -12.58 -9.14
C LEU A 77 10.71 -12.45 -9.08
N LEU A 78 11.45 -13.14 -9.95
CA LEU A 78 12.91 -13.09 -9.96
C LEU A 78 13.45 -11.78 -10.52
N GLU A 79 14.71 -11.50 -10.18
CA GLU A 79 15.41 -10.21 -10.25
C GLU A 79 15.04 -9.20 -9.13
N CYS A 80 13.80 -9.23 -8.61
CA CYS A 80 13.39 -8.31 -7.54
C CYS A 80 12.93 -8.97 -6.23
N GLY A 81 12.56 -10.26 -6.24
CA GLY A 81 12.21 -11.02 -5.04
C GLY A 81 10.82 -10.73 -4.44
N HIS A 82 10.01 -9.86 -5.05
CA HIS A 82 8.69 -9.53 -4.50
C HIS A 82 7.69 -10.68 -4.64
N MET A 83 7.02 -11.03 -3.54
CA MET A 83 6.00 -12.06 -3.45
C MET A 83 4.63 -11.42 -3.27
N VAL A 84 3.95 -11.12 -4.38
CA VAL A 84 2.69 -10.35 -4.37
C VAL A 84 1.61 -10.94 -5.26
N THR A 85 1.93 -12.04 -5.96
CA THR A 85 1.01 -12.65 -6.93
C THR A 85 0.96 -14.17 -6.81
N CYS A 86 -0.12 -14.76 -7.31
CA CYS A 86 -0.18 -16.18 -7.63
C CYS A 86 0.58 -16.45 -8.93
N THR A 87 0.99 -17.70 -9.14
CA THR A 87 1.79 -18.11 -10.30
C THR A 87 1.11 -17.81 -11.65
N GLN A 88 -0.23 -17.89 -11.72
CA GLN A 88 -0.98 -17.59 -12.94
C GLN A 88 -0.94 -16.11 -13.31
N CYS A 89 -0.98 -15.22 -12.31
CA CYS A 89 -0.86 -13.78 -12.52
C CYS A 89 0.61 -13.40 -12.76
N GLY A 90 1.55 -13.91 -11.96
CA GLY A 90 2.97 -13.61 -12.08
C GLY A 90 3.56 -13.94 -13.45
N ARG A 91 3.11 -15.01 -14.12
CA ARG A 91 3.55 -15.38 -15.49
C ARG A 91 3.08 -14.41 -16.59
N ARG A 92 2.04 -13.61 -16.33
CA ARG A 92 1.48 -12.65 -17.28
C ARG A 92 2.02 -11.24 -17.09
N LEU A 93 2.83 -11.00 -16.05
CA LEU A 93 3.38 -9.70 -15.74
C LEU A 93 4.69 -9.46 -16.50
N ALA A 94 4.81 -8.30 -17.13
CA ALA A 94 6.07 -7.82 -17.70
C ALA A 94 6.95 -7.15 -16.63
N GLU A 95 6.33 -6.45 -15.67
CA GLU A 95 7.01 -5.69 -14.61
C GLU A 95 6.40 -6.03 -13.24
N CYS A 96 7.23 -5.93 -12.19
CA CYS A 96 6.79 -6.09 -10.82
C CYS A 96 5.86 -4.93 -10.41
N PRO A 97 4.67 -5.19 -9.82
CA PRO A 97 3.74 -4.12 -9.43
C PRO A 97 4.24 -3.28 -8.24
N ILE A 98 5.29 -3.73 -7.54
CA ILE A 98 5.86 -3.04 -6.37
C ILE A 98 7.00 -2.12 -6.78
N CYS A 99 7.99 -2.65 -7.51
CA CYS A 99 9.23 -1.94 -7.81
C CYS A 99 9.41 -1.61 -9.30
N ARG A 100 8.48 -2.03 -10.17
CA ARG A 100 8.51 -1.84 -11.63
C ARG A 100 9.71 -2.49 -12.35
N GLN A 101 10.47 -3.35 -11.67
CA GLN A 101 11.54 -4.10 -12.30
C GLN A 101 10.98 -5.18 -13.24
N ASN A 102 11.62 -5.38 -14.39
CA ASN A 102 11.21 -6.38 -15.37
C ASN A 102 11.21 -7.78 -14.76
N VAL A 103 10.11 -8.51 -14.96
CA VAL A 103 9.94 -9.87 -14.50
C VAL A 103 10.56 -10.82 -15.53
N VAL A 104 11.75 -11.33 -15.20
CA VAL A 104 12.43 -12.34 -16.05
C VAL A 104 11.78 -13.71 -15.88
N ARG A 105 11.39 -14.06 -14.65
CA ARG A 105 10.77 -15.35 -14.33
C ARG A 105 9.91 -15.26 -13.08
N ALA A 106 8.78 -15.95 -13.06
CA ALA A 106 7.95 -16.16 -11.88
C ALA A 106 8.04 -17.63 -11.43
N VAL A 107 8.44 -17.86 -10.17
CA VAL A 107 8.69 -19.20 -9.63
C VAL A 107 7.71 -19.50 -8.51
N HIS A 108 7.05 -20.66 -8.58
CA HIS A 108 6.16 -21.13 -7.52
C HIS A 108 6.97 -21.49 -6.26
N ILE A 109 6.49 -21.05 -5.10
CA ILE A 109 7.12 -21.29 -3.80
C ILE A 109 6.22 -22.17 -2.93
N PHE A 110 6.84 -23.02 -2.11
CA PHE A 110 6.13 -23.88 -1.15
C PHE A 110 6.41 -23.34 0.25
N ARG A 111 5.34 -23.12 1.03
CA ARG A 111 5.44 -22.75 2.45
C ARG A 111 5.43 -24.04 3.27
N SER A 112 6.37 -24.16 4.21
CA SER A 112 6.52 -25.28 5.15
C SER A 112 5.68 -25.08 6.40
#